data_AF-A0A847ENW9-F1
#
_entry.id   AF-A0A847ENW9-F1
#
_cell.length_a   1.000
_cell.length_b   1.000
_cell.length_c   1.000
_cell.angle_alpha   90.00
_cell.angle_beta   90.00
_cell.angle_gamma   90.00
#
_symmetry.space_group_name_H-M   'P 1'
#
loop_
_entity.id
_entity.type
_entity.pdbx_description
1 polymer ?
#
loop_
_entity_poly.entity_id
_entity_poly.type
_entity_poly.pdbx_seq_one_letter_code
_entity_poly.pdbx_strand_id
1 'polypeptide(L)'
;MKFNEVMGQLGQYFTVDEGLTNQVIFSTATSMRVNSGDDIVILQAPISGFGTSGDGQSIDVVNEPQLAEMAQAVRTGTMADYAAKYKDQPLAGGR
;
A
#
# COMPACT_ATOMS: atom_id res chain seq x y z
N MET A 1 5.57 -17.32 -19.51
CA MET A 1 6.54 -17.17 -18.40
C MET A 1 5.93 -17.75 -17.15
N LYS A 2 6.72 -18.51 -16.38
CA LYS A 2 6.29 -19.02 -15.08
C LYS A 2 6.66 -18.00 -13.99
N PHE A 3 5.82 -17.86 -12.98
CA PHE A 3 6.05 -16.95 -11.84
C PHE A 3 7.44 -17.11 -11.21
N ASN A 4 7.94 -18.35 -11.08
CA ASN A 4 9.27 -18.63 -10.52
C ASN A 4 10.43 -18.10 -11.38
N GLU A 5 10.27 -18.04 -12.71
CA GLU A 5 11.29 -17.49 -13.62
C GLU A 5 11.39 -15.97 -13.45
N VAL A 6 10.24 -15.29 -13.33
CA VAL A 6 10.19 -13.84 -13.10
C VAL A 6 10.76 -13.49 -11.72
N MET A 7 10.38 -14.22 -10.68
CA MET A 7 10.91 -13.99 -9.33
C MET A 7 12.43 -14.24 -9.24
N GLY A 8 12.95 -15.25 -9.95
CA GLY A 8 14.39 -15.48 -10.05
C GLY A 8 15.16 -14.33 -10.73
N GLN A 9 14.58 -13.72 -11.77
CA GLN A 9 15.19 -12.57 -12.47
C GLN A 9 15.09 -11.26 -11.69
N LEU A 10 14.01 -11.05 -10.92
CA LEU A 10 13.81 -9.84 -10.15
C LEU A 10 14.56 -9.86 -8.82
N GLY A 11 14.73 -11.03 -8.20
CA GLY A 11 15.40 -11.18 -6.89
C GLY A 11 16.83 -10.61 -6.82
N GLN A 12 17.53 -10.49 -7.95
CA GLN A 12 18.86 -9.87 -8.01
C GLN A 12 18.84 -8.33 -7.87
N TYR A 13 17.67 -7.69 -8.00
CA TYR A 13 17.48 -6.25 -7.92
C TYR A 13 16.78 -5.78 -6.64
N PHE A 14 16.39 -6.71 -5.76
CA PHE A 14 15.73 -6.41 -4.50
C PHE A 14 16.54 -6.99 -3.34
N THR A 15 16.75 -6.20 -2.30
CA THR A 15 17.16 -6.72 -1.00
C THR A 15 15.90 -7.15 -0.28
N VAL A 16 15.74 -8.45 -0.08
CA VAL A 16 14.69 -8.98 0.79
C VAL A 16 15.18 -8.98 2.23
N ASP A 17 14.30 -8.62 3.17
CA ASP A 17 14.52 -8.90 4.58
C ASP A 17 14.64 -10.43 4.79
N GLU A 18 15.42 -10.88 5.78
CA GLU A 18 15.62 -12.32 6.03
C GLU A 18 14.30 -13.09 6.20
N GLY A 19 13.24 -12.42 6.67
CA GLY A 19 11.91 -13.00 6.80
C GLY A 19 11.11 -13.12 5.50
N LEU A 20 11.44 -12.36 4.45
CA LEU A 20 10.72 -12.35 3.17
C LEU A 20 11.35 -13.32 2.16
N THR A 21 11.36 -14.60 2.51
CA THR A 21 11.91 -15.65 1.64
C THR A 21 10.98 -15.95 0.45
N ASN A 22 11.51 -16.59 -0.61
CA ASN A 22 10.72 -17.05 -1.75
C ASN A 22 9.55 -17.96 -1.35
N GLN A 23 9.73 -18.77 -0.30
CA GLN A 23 8.68 -19.65 0.22
C GLN A 23 7.54 -18.85 0.84
N VAL A 24 7.86 -17.81 1.62
CA VAL A 24 6.87 -16.89 2.19
C VAL A 24 6.10 -16.21 1.07
N ILE A 25 6.78 -15.64 0.08
CA ILE A 25 6.15 -14.99 -1.09
C ILE A 25 5.17 -15.95 -1.79
N PHE A 26 5.59 -17.19 -2.08
CA PHE A 26 4.75 -18.16 -2.76
C PHE A 26 3.54 -18.59 -1.91
N SER A 27 3.74 -18.84 -0.61
CA SER A 27 2.65 -19.19 0.31
C SER A 27 1.64 -18.05 0.48
N THR A 28 2.11 -16.80 0.53
CA THR A 28 1.25 -15.62 0.57
C THR A 28 0.47 -15.50 -0.73
N ALA A 29 1.14 -15.55 -1.89
CA ALA A 29 0.48 -15.45 -3.19
C ALA A 29 -0.60 -16.52 -3.40
N THR A 30 -0.36 -17.75 -2.94
CA THR A 30 -1.33 -18.86 -3.05
C THR A 30 -2.45 -18.83 -2.00
N SER A 31 -2.26 -18.14 -0.88
CA SER A 31 -3.31 -17.94 0.15
C SER A 31 -4.23 -16.76 -0.18
N MET A 32 -3.76 -15.81 -0.98
CA MET A 32 -4.56 -14.68 -1.45
C MET A 32 -5.58 -15.12 -2.50
N ARG A 33 -6.84 -14.73 -2.34
CA ARG A 33 -7.94 -15.00 -3.28
C ARG A 33 -8.05 -13.91 -4.36
N VAL A 34 -6.94 -13.54 -4.98
CA VAL A 34 -6.90 -12.54 -6.06
C VAL A 34 -7.21 -13.25 -7.37
N ASN A 35 -8.38 -12.96 -7.95
CA ASN A 35 -8.86 -13.59 -9.19
C ASN A 35 -8.71 -12.66 -10.40
N SER A 36 -8.65 -11.35 -10.18
CA SER A 36 -8.51 -10.35 -11.23
C SER A 36 -7.76 -9.09 -10.74
N GLY A 37 -7.40 -8.21 -11.66
CA GLY A 37 -6.83 -6.89 -11.32
C GLY A 37 -7.81 -6.00 -10.55
N ASP A 38 -9.12 -6.22 -10.70
CA ASP A 38 -10.16 -5.45 -10.01
C ASP A 38 -10.22 -5.77 -8.50
N ASP A 39 -9.59 -6.87 -8.07
CA ASP A 39 -9.45 -7.23 -6.66
C ASP A 39 -8.34 -6.42 -5.95
N ILE A 40 -7.58 -5.61 -6.69
CA ILE A 40 -6.47 -4.80 -6.19
C ILE A 40 -6.84 -3.32 -6.26
N VAL A 41 -6.88 -2.66 -5.10
CA VAL A 41 -7.10 -1.21 -5.00
C VAL A 41 -5.83 -0.53 -4.51
N ILE A 42 -5.36 0.48 -5.24
CA ILE A 42 -4.25 1.33 -4.83
C ILE A 42 -4.80 2.50 -4.01
N LEU A 43 -4.30 2.68 -2.81
CA LEU A 43 -4.65 3.79 -1.92
C LEU A 43 -3.40 4.59 -1.57
N GLN A 44 -3.50 5.91 -1.59
CA GLN A 44 -2.46 6.79 -1.06
C GLN A 44 -2.64 6.92 0.47
N ALA A 45 -1.53 7.06 1.19
CA ALA A 45 -1.59 7.46 2.60
C ALA A 45 -2.38 8.78 2.74
N PRO A 46 -3.26 8.89 3.75
CA PRO A 46 -4.12 10.06 3.87
C PRO A 46 -3.32 11.27 4.35
N ILE A 47 -3.28 12.31 3.54
CA ILE A 47 -2.61 13.59 3.84
C ILE A 47 -3.59 14.75 3.69
N SER A 48 -3.37 15.80 4.48
CA SER A 48 -4.15 17.04 4.50
C SER A 48 -3.56 18.13 3.58
N GLY A 49 -2.34 17.91 3.07
CA GLY A 49 -1.66 18.80 2.14
C GLY A 49 -0.14 18.73 2.27
N PHE A 50 0.52 19.79 1.81
CA PHE A 50 1.97 19.95 1.90
C PHE A 50 2.33 21.05 2.90
N GLY A 51 3.46 20.89 3.57
CA GLY A 51 4.00 21.84 4.52
C GLY A 51 5.50 21.97 4.43
N THR A 52 6.06 22.76 5.34
CA THR A 52 7.50 22.94 5.49
C THR A 52 7.87 22.63 6.93
N SER A 53 8.86 21.77 7.13
CA SER A 53 9.40 21.45 8.45
C SER A 53 10.12 22.65 9.07
N GLY A 54 10.39 22.61 10.38
CA GLY A 54 11.06 23.70 11.10
C GLY A 54 12.48 24.01 10.58
N ASP A 55 13.10 23.07 9.87
CA ASP A 55 14.40 23.18 9.22
C ASP A 55 14.32 23.42 7.70
N GLY A 56 13.13 23.69 7.16
CA GLY A 56 12.94 24.16 5.78
C GLY A 56 12.70 23.07 4.74
N GLN A 57 12.52 21.81 5.13
CA GLN A 57 12.26 20.70 4.21
C GLN A 57 10.77 20.64 3.84
N SER A 58 10.45 20.24 2.60
CA SER A 58 9.06 20.00 2.21
C SER A 58 8.55 18.68 2.79
N ILE A 59 7.37 18.71 3.41
CA ILE A 59 6.76 17.55 4.06
C ILE A 59 5.32 17.34 3.60
N ASP A 60 4.89 16.09 3.59
CA ASP A 60 3.48 15.72 3.47
C ASP A 60 2.85 15.80 4.87
N VAL A 61 1.79 16.60 5.01
CA VAL A 61 1.12 16.79 6.29
C VAL A 61 0.07 15.70 6.45
N VAL A 62 0.30 14.77 7.37
CA VAL A 62 -0.60 13.63 7.62
C VAL A 62 -2.01 14.10 7.99
N ASN A 63 -3.03 13.44 7.44
CA ASN A 63 -4.41 13.56 7.92
C ASN A 63 -4.63 12.52 9.03
N GLU A 64 -4.29 12.88 10.27
CA GLU A 64 -4.34 11.94 11.41
C GLU A 64 -5.73 11.33 11.65
N PRO A 65 -6.85 12.07 11.57
CA PRO A 65 -8.19 11.47 11.70
C PRO A 65 -8.45 10.38 10.66
N GLN A 66 -8.16 10.65 9.38
CA GLN A 66 -8.35 9.67 8.32
C GLN A 66 -7.37 8.50 8.43
N LEU A 67 -6.13 8.75 8.87
CA LEU A 67 -5.15 7.70 9.14
C LEU A 67 -5.62 6.77 10.27
N ALA A 68 -6.26 7.30 11.30
CA ALA A 68 -6.83 6.50 12.38
C ALA A 68 -7.96 5.59 11.88
N GLU A 69 -8.84 6.10 11.00
CA GLU A 69 -9.87 5.29 10.34
C GLU A 69 -9.24 4.18 9.48
N MET A 70 -8.22 4.50 8.69
CA MET A 70 -7.49 3.52 7.89
C MET A 70 -6.86 2.44 8.78
N ALA A 71 -6.22 2.84 9.88
CA ALA A 71 -5.60 1.91 10.82
C ALA A 71 -6.64 0.99 11.46
N GLN A 72 -7.84 1.50 11.77
CA GLN A 72 -8.95 0.66 12.23
C GLN A 72 -9.38 -0.32 11.15
N ALA A 73 -9.55 0.14 9.91
CA ALA A 73 -9.96 -0.71 8.79
C ALA A 73 -8.96 -1.85 8.50
N VAL A 74 -7.66 -1.58 8.60
CA VAL A 74 -6.62 -2.62 8.54
C VAL A 74 -6.77 -3.65 9.65
N ARG A 75 -6.95 -3.20 10.90
CA ARG A 75 -7.06 -4.10 12.07
C ARG A 75 -8.31 -4.96 12.06
N THR A 76 -9.42 -4.43 11.54
CA THR A 76 -10.72 -5.13 11.55
C THR A 76 -11.04 -5.84 10.23
N GLY A 77 -10.18 -5.71 9.21
CA GLY A 77 -10.41 -6.32 7.90
C GLY A 77 -11.50 -5.64 7.08
N THR A 78 -11.73 -4.34 7.27
CA THR A 78 -12.80 -3.54 6.62
C THR A 78 -12.24 -2.52 5.61
N MET A 79 -11.06 -2.82 5.03
CA MET A 79 -10.42 -1.95 4.04
C MET A 79 -11.25 -1.71 2.77
N ALA A 80 -12.14 -2.64 2.41
CA ALA A 80 -13.07 -2.45 1.30
C ALA A 80 -14.03 -1.27 1.55
N ASP A 81 -14.57 -1.17 2.76
CA ASP A 81 -15.48 -0.09 3.15
C ASP A 81 -14.74 1.25 3.21
N TYR A 82 -13.51 1.25 3.75
CA TYR A 82 -12.64 2.42 3.75
C TYR A 82 -12.33 2.91 2.34
N ALA A 83 -11.93 2.00 1.44
CA ALA A 83 -11.64 2.32 0.05
C ALA A 83 -12.87 2.88 -0.67
N ALA A 84 -14.05 2.27 -0.47
CA ALA A 84 -15.29 2.76 -1.06
C ALA A 84 -15.69 4.15 -0.56
N LYS A 85 -15.45 4.45 0.72
CA LYS A 85 -15.72 5.76 1.34
C LYS A 85 -14.85 6.87 0.74
N TYR A 86 -13.59 6.58 0.41
CA TYR A 86 -12.61 7.57 -0.04
C TYR A 86 -12.23 7.45 -1.53
N LYS A 87 -12.93 6.62 -2.32
CA LYS A 87 -12.61 6.36 -3.74
C LYS A 87 -12.58 7.61 -4.63
N ASP A 88 -13.40 8.61 -4.30
CA ASP A 88 -13.55 9.86 -5.07
C ASP A 88 -12.69 10.99 -4.46
N GLN A 89 -11.93 10.70 -3.40
CA GLN A 89 -11.03 11.67 -2.80
C GLN A 89 -9.91 11.98 -3.79
N PRO A 90 -9.67 13.26 -4.13
CA PRO A 90 -8.54 13.62 -4.95
C PRO A 90 -7.25 13.24 -4.23
N LEU A 91 -6.31 12.66 -4.95
CA LEU A 91 -4.94 12.51 -4.47
C LEU A 91 -4.45 13.90 -4.07
N ALA A 92 -4.02 14.03 -2.83
CA ALA A 92 -3.57 15.31 -2.32
C ALA A 92 -2.35 15.76 -3.12
N GLY A 93 -2.44 16.98 -3.64
CA GLY A 93 -1.44 17.57 -4.54
C GLY A 93 -1.80 17.63 -6.02
N GLY A 94 -3.04 17.28 -6.39
CA GLY A 94 -3.60 17.65 -7.68
C GLY A 94 -3.70 19.17 -7.83
N ARG A 95 -2.77 19.76 -8.58
CA ARG A 95 -3.03 20.97 -9.38
C ARG A 95 -3.42 20.55 -10.78
#